data_AF-A0A832SXL5-F1
#
_entry.id   AF-A0A832SXL5-F1
#
_cell.length_a   1.000
_cell.length_b   1.000
_cell.length_c   1.000
_cell.angle_alpha   90.00
_cell.angle_beta   90.00
_cell.angle_gamma   90.00
#
_symmetry.space_group_name_H-M   'P 1'
#
loop_
_entity.id
_entity.type
_entity.pdbx_description
1 polymer ?
#
loop_
_entity_poly.entity_id
_entity_poly.type
_entity_poly.pdbx_seq_one_letter_code
_entity_poly.pdbx_strand_id
1 'polypeptide(L)'
;MLLEALSRYPHEGLTRELLALGMSWVVMEAGLEPDKEELIEALEGALNSLESRTRINTSKIGRNDRNSFNDVLQAWFNRSTPETYGELFELVIRETIKLLKEDKIDPSASLSTIKTDKNGTYLGVVYKEKQAILPAILKQPEYYEYQSSFLKPTTARKAQIRMDPLWFSFMALGFFTSFAGFISGKYYLITKPGIEGFWPYEVEDIIEHGILPLTSAGASGRISLTTEELYEMKLAMKLAEEEKNIIDEVYPVTLHVISLEGQSYTELKTIQLNLIELNNYITEYVKKIRASKVGSMSLLVELKEGGATVKKYPLWALVDIAEKEVWKGVKGDEEMLAYIFVKDLYRAINSGKKDIIQDSIFRLFRQGRALLEGSSRGSGEFRKVMRTFMWEEHLGVLL
;
A
#
# COMPACT_ATOMS: atom_id res chain seq x y z
N MET A 1 18.52 14.82 15.68
CA MET A 1 19.23 14.61 14.39
C MET A 1 18.30 14.25 13.21
N LEU A 2 17.52 13.16 13.28
CA LEU A 2 16.70 12.67 12.14
C LEU A 2 15.61 13.67 11.70
N LEU A 3 14.90 14.25 12.68
CA LEU A 3 13.87 15.25 12.41
C LEU A 3 14.43 16.50 11.70
N GLU A 4 15.62 16.94 12.10
CA GLU A 4 16.29 18.07 11.44
C GLU A 4 16.64 17.73 9.98
N ALA A 5 17.21 16.55 9.74
CA ALA A 5 17.54 16.07 8.40
C ALA A 5 16.30 16.02 7.49
N LEU A 6 15.19 15.46 7.98
CA LEU A 6 13.92 15.41 7.23
C LEU A 6 13.31 16.81 7.03
N SER A 7 13.41 17.71 8.01
CA SER A 7 12.93 19.09 7.87
C SER A 7 13.66 19.90 6.78
N ARG A 8 14.93 19.55 6.51
CA ARG A 8 15.78 20.16 5.48
C ARG A 8 15.60 19.50 4.10
N TYR A 9 14.89 18.38 4.01
CA TYR A 9 14.56 17.73 2.75
C TYR A 9 13.62 18.63 1.93
N PRO A 10 13.98 19.01 0.70
CA PRO A 10 13.30 20.08 -0.03
C PRO A 10 12.07 19.62 -0.83
N HIS A 11 11.75 18.32 -0.80
CA HIS A 11 10.65 17.74 -1.57
C HIS A 11 9.55 17.25 -0.63
N GLU A 12 8.33 17.20 -1.14
CA GLU A 12 7.13 16.71 -0.46
C GLU A 12 6.64 15.43 -1.15
N GLY A 13 5.50 14.87 -0.71
CA GLY A 13 4.88 13.71 -1.36
C GLY A 13 5.64 12.42 -1.18
N LEU A 14 5.55 11.51 -2.16
CA LEU A 14 5.96 10.11 -2.00
C LEU A 14 7.41 9.96 -1.48
N THR A 15 8.37 10.73 -2.01
CA THR A 15 9.76 10.55 -1.57
C THR A 15 9.99 11.01 -0.13
N ARG A 16 9.34 12.09 0.30
CA ARG A 16 9.38 12.54 1.70
C ARG A 16 8.72 11.52 2.61
N GLU A 17 7.56 11.01 2.21
CA GLU A 17 6.80 10.01 2.96
C GLU A 17 7.58 8.71 3.15
N LEU A 18 8.25 8.23 2.10
CA LEU A 18 9.12 7.06 2.19
C LEU A 18 10.33 7.30 3.10
N LEU A 19 10.99 8.47 2.99
CA LEU A 19 12.09 8.81 3.91
C LEU A 19 11.61 8.87 5.35
N ALA A 20 10.46 9.49 5.61
CA ALA A 20 9.86 9.56 6.93
C ALA A 20 9.54 8.17 7.47
N LEU A 21 8.92 7.27 6.67
CA LEU A 21 8.67 5.89 7.08
C LEU A 21 9.95 5.11 7.36
N GLY A 22 10.98 5.29 6.52
CA GLY A 22 12.28 4.63 6.71
C GLY A 22 13.03 5.10 7.95
N MET A 23 13.00 6.40 8.24
CA MET A 23 13.58 6.97 9.46
C MET A 23 12.76 6.63 10.69
N SER A 24 11.44 6.45 10.56
CA SER A 24 10.55 6.08 11.66
C SER A 24 10.96 4.77 12.31
N TRP A 25 11.45 3.79 11.53
CA TRP A 25 12.03 2.55 12.08
C TRP A 25 13.20 2.80 13.02
N VAL A 26 14.04 3.78 12.70
CA VAL A 26 15.14 4.15 13.59
C VAL A 26 14.64 4.92 14.80
N VAL A 27 13.62 5.76 14.63
CA VAL A 27 13.02 6.49 15.76
C VAL A 27 12.34 5.55 16.76
N MET A 28 11.70 4.48 16.29
CA MET A 28 11.10 3.45 17.15
C MET A 28 12.15 2.79 18.07
N GLU A 29 13.30 2.40 17.50
CA GLU A 29 14.31 1.62 18.21
C GLU A 29 15.32 2.49 18.99
N ALA A 30 15.62 3.69 18.47
CA ALA A 30 16.76 4.51 18.92
C ALA A 30 16.43 6.00 19.11
N GLY A 31 15.19 6.43 18.90
CA GLY A 31 14.78 7.82 19.06
C GLY A 31 15.29 8.78 17.99
N LEU A 32 15.27 10.09 18.29
CA LEU A 32 15.49 11.17 17.30
C LEU A 32 16.98 11.49 17.04
N GLU A 33 17.86 11.08 17.96
CA GLU A 33 19.28 11.41 17.94
C GLU A 33 20.13 10.14 18.12
N PRO A 34 19.92 9.12 17.28
CA PRO A 34 20.63 7.85 17.43
C PRO A 34 22.12 8.07 17.23
N ASP A 35 22.93 7.44 18.06
CA ASP A 35 24.34 7.29 17.74
C ASP A 35 24.55 6.25 16.63
N LYS A 36 25.82 6.02 16.25
CA LYS A 36 26.15 5.11 15.15
C LYS A 36 25.78 3.65 15.48
N GLU A 37 25.96 3.22 16.72
CA GLU A 37 25.70 1.85 17.17
C GLU A 37 24.20 1.59 17.22
N GLU A 38 23.44 2.53 17.79
CA GLU A 38 21.97 2.48 17.82
C GLU A 38 21.38 2.49 16.40
N LEU A 39 21.94 3.29 15.49
CA LEU A 39 21.54 3.30 14.07
C LEU A 39 21.79 1.95 13.39
N ILE A 40 22.94 1.31 13.66
CA ILE A 40 23.25 -0.02 13.13
C ILE A 40 22.22 -1.04 13.63
N GLU A 41 21.97 -1.05 14.94
CA GLU A 41 21.02 -1.98 15.57
C GLU A 41 19.61 -1.79 15.02
N ALA A 42 19.15 -0.54 14.88
CA ALA A 42 17.84 -0.24 14.31
C ALA A 42 17.70 -0.69 12.84
N LEU A 43 18.72 -0.46 12.00
CA LEU A 43 18.71 -0.93 10.62
C LEU A 43 18.72 -2.47 10.52
N GLU A 44 19.46 -3.14 11.41
CA GLU A 44 19.48 -4.61 11.50
C GLU A 44 18.13 -5.17 11.98
N GLY A 45 17.55 -4.58 13.02
CA GLY A 45 16.23 -4.89 13.54
C GLY A 45 15.16 -4.74 12.45
N ALA A 46 15.12 -3.60 11.78
CA ALA A 46 14.18 -3.34 10.70
C ALA A 46 14.30 -4.34 9.54
N LEU A 47 15.54 -4.70 9.14
CA LEU A 47 15.74 -5.68 8.08
C LEU A 47 15.25 -7.08 8.47
N ASN A 48 15.45 -7.48 9.73
CA ASN A 48 14.95 -8.76 10.23
C ASN A 48 13.42 -8.76 10.32
N SER A 49 12.81 -7.70 10.85
CA SER A 49 11.36 -7.56 10.98
C SER A 49 10.65 -7.50 9.61
N LEU A 50 11.31 -6.93 8.60
CA LEU A 50 10.79 -6.81 7.24
C LEU A 50 11.23 -7.94 6.30
N GLU A 51 11.90 -9.00 6.79
CA GLU A 51 12.43 -10.08 5.94
C GLU A 51 11.35 -10.73 5.05
N SER A 52 10.15 -10.93 5.59
CA SER A 52 9.03 -11.49 4.81
C SER A 52 8.64 -10.60 3.62
N ARG A 53 8.86 -9.28 3.72
CA ARG A 53 8.55 -8.28 2.70
C ARG A 53 9.63 -8.15 1.65
N THR A 54 10.89 -8.37 2.00
CA THR A 54 11.98 -8.39 1.00
C THR A 54 11.83 -9.54 0.02
N ARG A 55 11.16 -10.63 0.44
CA ARG A 55 10.85 -11.81 -0.39
C ARG A 55 9.60 -11.64 -1.25
N ILE A 56 8.81 -10.58 -1.09
CA ILE A 56 7.65 -10.34 -1.95
C ILE A 56 8.14 -9.95 -3.34
N ASN A 57 7.57 -10.58 -4.38
CA ASN A 57 7.94 -10.32 -5.76
C ASN A 57 7.78 -8.83 -6.11
N THR A 58 8.86 -8.23 -6.61
CA THR A 58 8.88 -6.89 -7.21
C THR A 58 9.18 -6.98 -8.71
N SER A 59 9.11 -5.87 -9.44
CA SER A 59 9.48 -5.88 -10.86
C SER A 59 10.98 -6.05 -11.03
N LYS A 60 11.38 -6.56 -12.19
CA LYS A 60 12.77 -6.47 -12.66
C LYS A 60 13.21 -5.01 -12.75
N ILE A 61 14.49 -4.77 -12.50
CA ILE A 61 15.10 -3.44 -12.65
C ILE A 61 15.16 -3.10 -14.15
N GLY A 62 14.74 -1.88 -14.48
CA GLY A 62 14.80 -1.38 -15.86
C GLY A 62 16.24 -1.25 -16.35
N ARG A 63 16.48 -1.40 -17.66
CA ARG A 63 17.85 -1.37 -18.23
C ARG A 63 18.67 -0.14 -17.84
N ASN A 64 18.04 1.04 -17.85
CA ASN A 64 18.73 2.30 -17.52
C ASN A 64 19.14 2.35 -16.05
N ASP A 65 18.23 1.97 -15.15
CA ASP A 65 18.51 1.87 -13.71
C ASP A 65 19.56 0.81 -13.44
N ARG A 66 19.48 -0.35 -14.09
CA ARG A 66 20.46 -1.43 -13.93
C ARG A 66 21.87 -0.95 -14.26
N ASN A 67 22.04 -0.22 -15.36
CA ASN A 67 23.35 0.33 -15.71
C ASN A 67 23.81 1.39 -14.68
N SER A 68 22.91 2.29 -14.29
CA SER A 68 23.22 3.35 -13.31
C SER A 68 23.61 2.79 -11.95
N PHE A 69 22.88 1.79 -11.45
CA PHE A 69 23.15 1.16 -10.17
C PHE A 69 24.36 0.24 -10.24
N ASN A 70 24.70 -0.33 -11.39
CA ASN A 70 25.85 -1.23 -11.48
C ASN A 70 27.15 -0.48 -11.19
N ASP A 71 27.29 0.72 -11.75
CA ASP A 71 28.46 1.57 -11.50
C ASP A 71 28.53 2.01 -10.03
N VAL A 72 27.39 2.34 -9.43
CA VAL A 72 27.31 2.82 -8.03
C VAL A 72 27.59 1.68 -7.05
N LEU A 73 26.93 0.53 -7.20
CA LEU A 73 27.10 -0.63 -6.32
C LEU A 73 28.48 -1.26 -6.45
N GLN A 74 29.06 -1.24 -7.65
CA GLN A 74 30.43 -1.69 -7.86
C GLN A 74 31.42 -0.80 -7.11
N ALA A 75 31.25 0.53 -7.17
CA ALA A 75 32.08 1.46 -6.43
C ALA A 75 31.88 1.31 -4.91
N TRP A 76 30.64 1.39 -4.46
CA TRP A 76 30.28 1.40 -3.04
C TRP A 76 30.63 0.09 -2.35
N PHE A 77 30.13 -1.03 -2.89
CA PHE A 77 30.07 -2.33 -2.21
C PHE A 77 30.84 -3.44 -2.94
N ASN A 78 31.44 -3.17 -4.10
CA ASN A 78 32.04 -4.20 -4.97
C ASN A 78 31.03 -5.30 -5.34
N ARG A 79 29.79 -4.89 -5.66
CA ARG A 79 28.68 -5.77 -6.03
C ARG A 79 28.07 -5.34 -7.36
N SER A 80 27.59 -6.31 -8.13
CA SER A 80 26.75 -6.08 -9.31
C SER A 80 25.32 -5.72 -8.92
N THR A 81 24.61 -5.05 -9.83
CA THR A 81 23.16 -4.81 -9.61
C THR A 81 22.37 -6.12 -9.63
N PRO A 82 21.47 -6.35 -8.66
CA PRO A 82 20.60 -7.53 -8.63
C PRO A 82 19.51 -7.49 -9.72
N GLU A 83 18.61 -8.47 -9.75
CA GLU A 83 17.59 -8.58 -10.80
C GLU A 83 16.38 -7.69 -10.54
N THR A 84 15.96 -7.55 -9.29
CA THR A 84 14.71 -6.87 -8.89
C THR A 84 14.96 -5.68 -7.97
N TYR A 85 14.00 -4.74 -7.91
CA TYR A 85 14.12 -3.58 -7.01
C TYR A 85 14.11 -3.98 -5.53
N GLY A 86 13.37 -5.04 -5.17
CA GLY A 86 13.39 -5.58 -3.80
C GLY A 86 14.79 -6.05 -3.39
N GLU A 87 15.46 -6.85 -4.24
CA GLU A 87 16.84 -7.27 -3.99
C GLU A 87 17.83 -6.10 -3.93
N LEU A 88 17.62 -5.05 -4.74
CA LEU A 88 18.43 -3.83 -4.70
C LEU A 88 18.31 -3.13 -3.34
N PHE A 89 17.08 -2.95 -2.85
CA PHE A 89 16.82 -2.28 -1.58
C PHE A 89 17.36 -3.08 -0.39
N GLU A 90 17.15 -4.40 -0.39
CA GLU A 90 17.73 -5.27 0.61
C GLU A 90 19.27 -5.20 0.61
N LEU A 91 19.90 -5.26 -0.57
CA LEU A 91 21.36 -5.16 -0.71
C LEU A 91 21.89 -3.84 -0.16
N VAL A 92 21.23 -2.72 -0.47
CA VAL A 92 21.63 -1.38 -0.01
C VAL A 92 21.59 -1.29 1.51
N ILE A 93 20.53 -1.78 2.16
CA ILE A 93 20.42 -1.78 3.63
C ILE A 93 21.56 -2.63 4.23
N ARG A 94 21.71 -3.89 3.77
CA ARG A 94 22.73 -4.82 4.27
C ARG A 94 24.15 -4.30 4.16
N GLU A 95 24.51 -3.74 3.01
CA GLU A 95 25.87 -3.25 2.78
C GLU A 95 26.11 -1.90 3.47
N THR A 96 25.08 -1.06 3.63
CA THR A 96 25.17 0.18 4.43
C THR A 96 25.45 -0.11 5.90
N ILE A 97 24.79 -1.12 6.49
CA ILE A 97 25.08 -1.61 7.84
C ILE A 97 26.57 -1.98 7.99
N LYS A 98 27.15 -2.68 7.01
CA LYS A 98 28.58 -3.01 7.04
C LYS A 98 29.47 -1.77 6.97
N LEU A 99 29.13 -0.81 6.10
CA LEU A 99 29.89 0.44 6.02
C LEU A 99 29.87 1.23 7.35
N LEU A 100 28.75 1.18 8.09
CA LEU A 100 28.65 1.77 9.42
C LEU A 100 29.51 1.02 10.45
N LYS A 101 29.45 -0.33 10.46
CA LYS A 101 30.27 -1.18 11.34
C LYS A 101 31.78 -1.02 11.10
N GLU A 102 32.17 -0.73 9.87
CA GLU A 102 33.57 -0.54 9.46
C GLU A 102 34.06 0.92 9.52
N ASP A 103 33.25 1.84 10.08
CA ASP A 103 33.56 3.28 10.15
C ASP A 103 33.91 3.91 8.79
N LYS A 104 33.27 3.43 7.72
CA LYS A 104 33.47 3.94 6.35
C LYS A 104 32.58 5.11 6.00
N ILE A 105 31.46 5.27 6.70
CA ILE A 105 30.54 6.39 6.55
C ILE A 105 30.22 6.96 7.93
N ASP A 106 30.10 8.29 8.02
CA ASP A 106 29.71 9.00 9.23
C ASP A 106 28.22 9.41 9.12
N PRO A 107 27.33 8.86 9.98
CA PRO A 107 25.92 9.20 9.99
C PRO A 107 25.64 10.70 10.19
N SER A 108 26.40 11.35 11.06
CA SER A 108 26.18 12.76 11.39
C SER A 108 26.52 13.65 10.21
N ALA A 109 27.66 13.39 9.55
CA ALA A 109 28.02 14.08 8.32
C ALA A 109 27.02 13.82 7.18
N SER A 110 26.53 12.59 7.05
CA SER A 110 25.52 12.23 6.04
C SER A 110 24.19 12.96 6.25
N LEU A 111 23.61 12.89 7.46
CA LEU A 111 22.31 13.48 7.77
C LEU A 111 22.33 15.02 7.76
N SER A 112 23.46 15.64 8.10
CA SER A 112 23.62 17.11 8.06
C SER A 112 23.92 17.67 6.66
N THR A 113 24.28 16.82 5.70
CA THR A 113 24.65 17.23 4.33
C THR A 113 23.48 17.08 3.38
N ILE A 114 22.70 18.14 3.21
CA ILE A 114 21.69 18.25 2.15
C ILE A 114 22.02 19.46 1.29
N LYS A 115 22.21 19.24 0.00
CA LYS A 115 22.53 20.28 -0.98
C LYS A 115 21.56 20.22 -2.14
N THR A 116 21.08 21.39 -2.57
CA THR A 116 20.27 21.53 -3.78
C THR A 116 20.97 22.49 -4.73
N ASP A 117 21.16 22.07 -5.98
CA ASP A 117 21.68 22.93 -7.04
C ASP A 117 20.92 22.72 -8.37
N LYS A 118 21.41 23.35 -9.45
CA LYS A 118 20.78 23.28 -10.77
C LYS A 118 20.68 21.85 -11.35
N ASN A 119 21.51 20.92 -10.88
CA ASN A 119 21.61 19.55 -11.38
C ASN A 119 20.83 18.53 -10.52
N GLY A 120 20.24 18.95 -9.41
CA GLY A 120 19.42 18.09 -8.55
C GLY A 120 19.58 18.37 -7.06
N THR A 121 19.10 17.41 -6.27
CA THR A 121 19.19 17.38 -4.80
C THR A 121 20.12 16.25 -4.41
N TYR A 122 21.00 16.52 -3.45
CA TYR A 122 22.07 15.64 -3.01
C TYR A 122 21.88 15.42 -1.51
N LEU A 123 21.55 14.19 -1.14
CA LEU A 123 21.33 13.73 0.23
C LEU A 123 22.56 12.95 0.67
N GLY A 124 23.24 13.45 1.70
CA GLY A 124 24.44 12.84 2.25
C GLY A 124 25.73 13.17 1.52
N VAL A 125 26.78 12.45 1.92
CA VAL A 125 28.16 12.71 1.47
C VAL A 125 28.50 11.82 0.28
N VAL A 126 29.22 12.35 -0.71
CA VAL A 126 29.67 11.56 -1.85
C VAL A 126 30.61 10.45 -1.36
N TYR A 127 30.20 9.19 -1.56
CA TYR A 127 30.98 8.02 -1.16
C TYR A 127 31.66 7.40 -2.39
N LYS A 128 32.99 7.29 -2.35
CA LYS A 128 33.82 6.77 -3.47
C LYS A 128 33.45 7.41 -4.82
N GLU A 129 33.35 8.74 -4.84
CA GLU A 129 33.04 9.54 -6.04
C GLU A 129 31.67 9.27 -6.68
N LYS A 130 30.79 8.51 -6.03
CA LYS A 130 29.49 8.10 -6.56
C LYS A 130 28.35 8.41 -5.59
N GLN A 131 27.19 8.69 -6.17
CA GLN A 131 25.91 8.74 -5.46
C GLN A 131 24.84 8.00 -6.26
N ALA A 132 23.99 7.27 -5.56
CA ALA A 132 22.86 6.57 -6.15
C ALA A 132 21.81 7.57 -6.58
N ILE A 133 21.26 7.42 -7.79
CA ILE A 133 20.11 8.20 -8.22
C ILE A 133 18.85 7.51 -7.67
N LEU A 134 17.84 8.29 -7.30
CA LEU A 134 16.54 7.76 -6.91
C LEU A 134 16.02 6.75 -7.96
N PRO A 135 15.62 5.53 -7.55
CA PRO A 135 15.12 4.50 -8.45
C PRO A 135 13.96 4.99 -9.31
N ALA A 136 13.87 4.55 -10.56
CA ALA A 136 12.86 4.99 -11.51
C ALA A 136 11.42 4.78 -11.02
N ILE A 137 11.17 3.73 -10.23
CA ILE A 137 9.85 3.44 -9.65
C ILE A 137 9.39 4.52 -8.65
N LEU A 138 10.31 5.28 -8.06
CA LEU A 138 10.03 6.36 -7.10
C LEU A 138 10.27 7.75 -7.71
N LYS A 139 11.18 7.84 -8.66
CA LYS A 139 11.66 9.09 -9.25
C LYS A 139 10.63 9.80 -10.13
N GLN A 140 9.82 9.05 -10.87
CA GLN A 140 8.87 9.65 -11.80
C GLN A 140 7.58 10.13 -11.13
N PRO A 141 7.00 9.43 -10.14
CA PRO A 141 5.94 10.00 -9.29
C PRO A 141 6.27 11.42 -8.80
N GLU A 142 7.46 11.60 -8.24
CA GLU A 142 7.98 12.88 -7.73
C GLU A 142 8.00 14.01 -8.78
N TYR A 143 8.28 13.71 -10.06
CA TYR A 143 8.33 14.73 -11.11
C TYR A 143 6.95 15.25 -11.50
N TYR A 144 5.90 14.44 -11.40
CA TYR A 144 4.56 14.82 -11.82
C TYR A 144 3.84 15.65 -10.76
N GLU A 145 4.13 15.45 -9.47
CA GLU A 145 3.64 16.32 -8.40
C GLU A 145 4.03 17.78 -8.66
N TYR A 146 5.24 18.03 -9.15
CA TYR A 146 5.76 19.36 -9.50
C TYR A 146 5.09 20.02 -10.73
N GLN A 147 4.37 19.24 -11.56
CA GLN A 147 3.73 19.74 -12.79
C GLN A 147 2.23 20.05 -12.62
N SER A 148 1.66 19.75 -11.45
CA SER A 148 0.24 20.01 -11.15
C SER A 148 -0.10 21.49 -10.95
N SER A 149 0.90 22.37 -10.77
CA SER A 149 0.72 23.82 -10.90
C SER A 149 0.55 24.19 -12.38
N PHE A 150 -0.70 24.26 -12.83
CA PHE A 150 -1.14 24.84 -14.10
C PHE A 150 -0.23 25.99 -14.55
N LEU A 151 0.50 25.79 -15.66
CA LEU A 151 1.33 26.78 -16.38
C LEU A 151 2.67 27.20 -15.74
N LYS A 152 3.72 26.38 -15.99
CA LYS A 152 5.00 26.90 -16.55
C LYS A 152 5.71 25.82 -17.39
N PRO A 153 5.58 25.85 -18.72
CA PRO A 153 6.29 24.93 -19.61
C PRO A 153 7.72 25.43 -19.88
N THR A 154 8.56 24.50 -20.35
CA THR A 154 9.93 24.68 -20.89
C THR A 154 11.03 24.97 -19.85
N THR A 155 11.98 24.03 -19.70
CA THR A 155 13.22 24.09 -18.88
C THR A 155 13.13 23.85 -17.36
N ALA A 156 12.02 23.32 -16.84
CA ALA A 156 11.96 22.91 -15.43
C ALA A 156 12.96 21.77 -15.14
N ARG A 157 13.77 21.96 -14.09
CA ARG A 157 14.93 21.16 -13.69
C ARG A 157 14.62 19.66 -13.72
N LYS A 158 15.48 18.84 -14.36
CA LYS A 158 15.58 17.42 -14.02
C LYS A 158 16.11 17.32 -12.59
N ALA A 159 15.26 17.55 -11.59
CA ALA A 159 15.57 17.42 -10.17
C ALA A 159 15.89 15.95 -9.87
N GLN A 160 17.12 15.52 -10.14
CA GLN A 160 17.57 14.18 -9.77
C GLN A 160 17.88 14.21 -8.29
N ILE A 161 17.18 13.40 -7.50
CA ILE A 161 17.56 13.13 -6.12
C ILE A 161 18.70 12.10 -6.16
N ARG A 162 19.82 12.46 -5.55
CA ARG A 162 21.01 11.63 -5.40
C ARG A 162 21.24 11.38 -3.92
N MET A 163 21.55 10.14 -3.59
CA MET A 163 21.66 9.67 -2.21
C MET A 163 23.02 9.03 -2.02
N ASP A 164 23.58 9.20 -0.83
CA ASP A 164 24.64 8.34 -0.32
C ASP A 164 24.06 7.00 0.20
N PRO A 165 24.89 6.07 0.70
CA PRO A 165 24.41 4.78 1.19
C PRO A 165 23.34 4.90 2.29
N LEU A 166 23.50 5.83 3.24
CA LEU A 166 22.61 5.96 4.39
C LEU A 166 21.24 6.51 4.01
N TRP A 167 21.19 7.56 3.20
CA TRP A 167 19.92 8.07 2.69
C TRP A 167 19.19 7.05 1.82
N PHE A 168 19.94 6.26 1.05
CA PHE A 168 19.35 5.20 0.24
C PHE A 168 18.82 4.04 1.10
N SER A 169 19.47 3.72 2.22
CA SER A 169 18.93 2.70 3.15
C SER A 169 17.64 3.16 3.82
N PHE A 170 17.49 4.45 4.18
CA PHE A 170 16.21 4.97 4.68
C PHE A 170 15.11 4.89 3.61
N MET A 171 15.40 5.30 2.38
CA MET A 171 14.45 5.17 1.27
C MET A 171 14.02 3.70 1.04
N ALA A 172 14.97 2.77 1.11
CA ALA A 172 14.72 1.35 0.98
C ALA A 172 13.83 0.80 2.11
N LEU A 173 14.08 1.20 3.36
CA LEU A 173 13.23 0.82 4.50
C LEU A 173 11.81 1.41 4.38
N GLY A 174 11.69 2.67 3.96
CA GLY A 174 10.41 3.30 3.68
C GLY A 174 9.61 2.56 2.61
N PHE A 175 10.30 2.12 1.54
CA PHE A 175 9.68 1.30 0.51
C PHE A 175 9.12 0.00 1.09
N PHE A 176 9.91 -0.79 1.82
CA PHE A 176 9.43 -2.06 2.38
C PHE A 176 8.29 -1.88 3.39
N THR A 177 8.34 -0.81 4.18
CA THR A 177 7.30 -0.47 5.14
C THR A 177 5.98 -0.16 4.45
N SER A 178 6.02 0.63 3.37
CA SER A 178 4.85 1.03 2.59
C SER A 178 4.39 0.00 1.56
N PHE A 179 5.18 -1.02 1.23
CA PHE A 179 4.91 -1.90 0.10
C PHE A 179 3.70 -2.83 0.34
N ALA A 180 2.60 -2.55 -0.37
CA ALA A 180 1.37 -3.34 -0.39
C ALA A 180 1.28 -4.32 -1.58
N GLY A 181 2.36 -4.44 -2.36
CA GLY A 181 2.52 -5.47 -3.39
C GLY A 181 2.72 -4.96 -4.81
N PHE A 182 3.19 -5.88 -5.67
CA PHE A 182 3.31 -5.66 -7.11
C PHE A 182 2.31 -6.56 -7.86
N ILE A 183 1.22 -5.96 -8.33
CA ILE A 183 0.06 -6.68 -8.86
C ILE A 183 -0.23 -6.18 -10.27
N SER A 184 -0.24 -7.09 -11.24
CA SER A 184 -0.56 -6.81 -12.65
C SER A 184 0.26 -5.64 -13.24
N GLY A 185 1.56 -5.58 -12.93
CA GLY A 185 2.45 -4.53 -13.44
C GLY A 185 2.39 -3.20 -12.70
N LYS A 186 1.70 -3.15 -11.55
CA LYS A 186 1.55 -1.93 -10.73
C LYS A 186 2.10 -2.14 -9.33
N TYR A 187 2.84 -1.17 -8.84
CA TYR A 187 3.25 -1.04 -7.44
C TYR A 187 2.13 -0.36 -6.65
N TYR A 188 1.86 -0.90 -5.46
CA TYR A 188 0.95 -0.32 -4.49
C TYR A 188 1.76 0.02 -3.24
N LEU A 189 1.81 1.30 -2.89
CA LEU A 189 2.48 1.79 -1.68
C LEU A 189 1.45 2.48 -0.79
N ILE A 190 1.34 2.08 0.48
CA ILE A 190 0.50 2.73 1.47
C ILE A 190 1.40 3.48 2.45
N THR A 191 1.21 4.78 2.57
CA THR A 191 2.03 5.68 3.39
C THR A 191 1.18 6.44 4.41
N LYS A 192 1.82 6.94 5.48
CA LYS A 192 1.22 7.90 6.41
C LYS A 192 1.87 9.28 6.18
N PRO A 193 1.22 10.20 5.47
CA PRO A 193 1.69 11.58 5.40
C PRO A 193 1.74 12.20 6.80
N GLY A 194 2.84 12.91 7.10
CA GLY A 194 3.05 13.57 8.38
C GLY A 194 3.37 12.62 9.55
N ILE A 195 3.86 11.41 9.28
CA ILE A 195 4.21 10.44 10.33
C ILE A 195 5.25 10.99 11.32
N GLU A 196 6.09 11.94 10.90
CA GLU A 196 7.06 12.61 11.77
C GLU A 196 6.40 13.38 12.94
N GLY A 197 5.12 13.72 12.84
CA GLY A 197 4.35 14.34 13.93
C GLY A 197 4.11 13.41 15.13
N PHE A 198 4.26 12.09 14.93
CA PHE A 198 4.13 11.07 15.97
C PHE A 198 5.48 10.67 16.60
N TRP A 199 6.58 11.26 16.14
CA TRP A 199 7.90 10.97 16.67
C TRP A 199 8.11 11.65 18.04
N PRO A 200 8.76 10.99 19.02
CA PRO A 200 9.23 9.59 18.99
C PRO A 200 8.25 8.58 19.59
N TYR A 201 7.16 9.02 20.22
CA TYR A 201 6.41 8.18 21.17
C TYR A 201 5.30 7.32 20.56
N GLU A 202 4.64 7.80 19.51
CA GLU A 202 3.42 7.17 18.97
C GLU A 202 3.69 6.46 17.64
N VAL A 203 4.90 6.60 17.10
CA VAL A 203 5.26 6.10 15.77
C VAL A 203 5.27 4.57 15.67
N GLU A 204 5.63 3.87 16.76
CA GLU A 204 5.58 2.41 16.84
C GLU A 204 4.16 1.90 16.62
N ASP A 205 3.18 2.47 17.32
CA ASP A 205 1.76 2.13 17.15
C ASP A 205 1.28 2.38 15.71
N ILE A 206 1.67 3.51 15.12
CA ILE A 206 1.29 3.84 13.72
C ILE A 206 1.89 2.83 12.73
N ILE A 207 3.11 2.35 12.96
CA ILE A 207 3.78 1.40 12.07
C ILE A 207 3.28 -0.03 12.30
N GLU A 208 3.39 -0.54 13.53
CA GLU A 208 3.11 -1.94 13.88
C GLU A 208 1.62 -2.27 13.91
N HIS A 209 0.79 -1.33 14.35
CA HIS A 209 -0.66 -1.49 14.46
C HIS A 209 -1.44 -0.74 13.37
N GLY A 210 -0.73 -0.13 12.42
CA GLY A 210 -1.31 0.59 11.30
C GLY A 210 -0.78 0.17 9.93
N ILE A 211 0.35 0.75 9.54
CA ILE A 211 0.89 0.64 8.18
C ILE A 211 1.28 -0.79 7.84
N LEU A 212 1.92 -1.52 8.75
CA LEU A 212 2.31 -2.91 8.49
C LEU A 212 1.10 -3.83 8.29
N PRO A 213 0.07 -3.84 9.15
CA PRO A 213 -1.16 -4.59 8.88
C PRO A 213 -1.83 -4.22 7.54
N LEU A 214 -1.98 -2.93 7.22
CA LEU A 214 -2.61 -2.45 5.98
C LEU A 214 -1.88 -2.97 4.74
N THR A 215 -0.57 -2.79 4.70
CA THR A 215 0.26 -3.21 3.56
C THR A 215 0.35 -4.73 3.46
N SER A 216 0.37 -5.44 4.59
CA SER A 216 0.34 -6.92 4.62
C SER A 216 -0.94 -7.46 4.02
N ALA A 217 -2.09 -6.89 4.41
CA ALA A 217 -3.40 -7.27 3.88
C ALA A 217 -3.50 -7.00 2.37
N GLY A 218 -2.99 -5.86 1.90
CA GLY A 218 -2.89 -5.56 0.47
C GLY A 218 -2.07 -6.60 -0.31
N ALA A 219 -0.89 -6.95 0.22
CA ALA A 219 0.03 -7.87 -0.42
C ALA A 219 -0.47 -9.32 -0.41
N SER A 220 -0.91 -9.82 0.75
CA SER A 220 -1.40 -11.19 0.94
C SER A 220 -2.71 -11.43 0.17
N GLY A 221 -3.61 -10.44 0.18
CA GLY A 221 -4.86 -10.45 -0.56
C GLY A 221 -4.71 -10.21 -2.06
N ARG A 222 -3.51 -9.82 -2.52
CA ARG A 222 -3.24 -9.39 -3.90
C ARG A 222 -4.29 -8.38 -4.40
N ILE A 223 -4.59 -7.39 -3.58
CA ILE A 223 -5.72 -6.46 -3.79
C ILE A 223 -5.32 -5.42 -4.83
N SER A 224 -5.91 -5.48 -6.01
CA SER A 224 -5.71 -4.49 -7.07
C SER A 224 -6.76 -3.39 -7.02
N LEU A 225 -6.37 -2.17 -7.38
CA LEU A 225 -7.30 -1.04 -7.51
C LEU A 225 -8.06 -1.13 -8.84
N THR A 226 -9.29 -1.63 -8.77
CA THR A 226 -10.27 -1.58 -9.86
C THR A 226 -11.16 -0.33 -9.74
N THR A 227 -11.77 -0.12 -8.57
CA THR A 227 -12.37 1.15 -8.12
C THR A 227 -11.99 1.39 -6.66
N GLU A 228 -12.14 2.62 -6.18
CA GLU A 228 -11.87 2.96 -4.77
C GLU A 228 -12.71 2.11 -3.82
N GLU A 229 -14.02 2.02 -4.10
CA GLU A 229 -14.96 1.28 -3.24
C GLU A 229 -14.60 -0.20 -3.16
N LEU A 230 -14.27 -0.84 -4.28
CA LEU A 230 -13.89 -2.26 -4.27
C LEU A 230 -12.54 -2.49 -3.59
N TYR A 231 -11.59 -1.58 -3.76
CA TYR A 231 -10.29 -1.68 -3.11
C TYR A 231 -10.42 -1.58 -1.59
N GLU A 232 -11.12 -0.55 -1.09
CA GLU A 232 -11.34 -0.34 0.34
C GLU A 232 -12.12 -1.49 0.97
N MET A 233 -13.20 -1.95 0.33
CA MET A 233 -13.96 -3.13 0.77
C MET A 233 -13.05 -4.34 0.87
N LYS A 234 -12.29 -4.68 -0.17
CA LYS A 234 -11.40 -5.85 -0.15
C LYS A 234 -10.31 -5.72 0.91
N LEU A 235 -9.78 -4.51 1.15
CA LEU A 235 -8.76 -4.28 2.16
C LEU A 235 -9.31 -4.47 3.57
N ALA A 236 -10.46 -3.86 3.88
CA ALA A 236 -11.14 -4.02 5.16
C ALA A 236 -11.58 -5.47 5.42
N MET A 237 -12.08 -6.14 4.37
CA MET A 237 -12.38 -7.57 4.37
C MET A 237 -11.15 -8.40 4.74
N LYS A 238 -10.01 -8.12 4.12
CA LYS A 238 -8.79 -8.88 4.36
C LYS A 238 -8.25 -8.66 5.78
N LEU A 239 -8.30 -7.44 6.28
CA LEU A 239 -7.96 -7.11 7.68
C LEU A 239 -8.86 -7.87 8.67
N ALA A 240 -10.18 -7.85 8.45
CA ALA A 240 -11.13 -8.56 9.32
C ALA A 240 -10.97 -10.09 9.27
N GLU A 241 -10.64 -10.64 8.09
CA GLU A 241 -10.34 -12.08 7.94
C GLU A 241 -9.12 -12.48 8.79
N GLU A 242 -8.08 -11.64 8.79
CA GLU A 242 -6.83 -11.81 9.53
C GLU A 242 -6.90 -11.35 10.99
N GLU A 243 -8.09 -10.94 11.45
CA GLU A 243 -8.35 -10.43 12.81
C GLU A 243 -7.43 -9.27 13.20
N LYS A 244 -7.08 -8.43 12.21
CA LYS A 244 -6.29 -7.22 12.39
C LYS A 244 -7.20 -6.02 12.57
N ASN A 245 -7.02 -5.31 13.67
CA ASN A 245 -7.65 -4.02 13.90
C ASN A 245 -6.63 -2.91 13.67
N ILE A 246 -7.06 -1.82 13.04
CA ILE A 246 -6.24 -0.63 12.78
C ILE A 246 -6.69 0.46 13.72
N ILE A 247 -5.76 1.12 14.41
CA ILE A 247 -6.06 2.26 15.28
C ILE A 247 -6.48 3.48 14.44
N ASP A 248 -7.36 4.32 14.98
CA ASP A 248 -7.97 5.42 14.23
C ASP A 248 -6.93 6.50 13.85
N GLU A 249 -5.92 6.69 14.69
CA GLU A 249 -4.83 7.66 14.55
C GLU A 249 -3.97 7.44 13.29
N VAL A 250 -3.99 6.21 12.75
CA VAL A 250 -3.33 5.86 11.49
C VAL A 250 -4.00 6.54 10.30
N TYR A 251 -5.31 6.82 10.38
CA TYR A 251 -6.05 7.41 9.28
C TYR A 251 -5.96 8.96 9.27
N PRO A 252 -6.00 9.59 8.08
CA PRO A 252 -5.97 8.96 6.76
C PRO A 252 -4.56 8.48 6.38
N VAL A 253 -4.51 7.42 5.59
CA VAL A 253 -3.30 6.93 4.90
C VAL A 253 -3.42 7.20 3.40
N THR A 254 -2.30 7.31 2.70
CA THR A 254 -2.29 7.52 1.25
C THR A 254 -1.92 6.23 0.53
N LEU A 255 -2.69 5.87 -0.50
CA LEU A 255 -2.36 4.82 -1.45
C LEU A 255 -1.80 5.43 -2.73
N HIS A 256 -0.56 5.10 -3.04
CA HIS A 256 0.09 5.41 -4.33
C HIS A 256 0.05 4.18 -5.24
N VAL A 257 -0.48 4.36 -6.45
CA VAL A 257 -0.51 3.31 -7.49
C VAL A 257 0.40 3.71 -8.63
N ILE A 258 1.52 3.00 -8.78
CA ILE A 258 2.58 3.35 -9.74
C ILE A 258 2.68 2.25 -10.79
N SER A 259 2.69 2.60 -12.08
CA SER A 259 2.86 1.63 -13.16
C SER A 259 3.84 2.10 -14.22
N LEU A 260 4.32 1.16 -15.03
CA LEU A 260 5.18 1.46 -16.17
C LEU A 260 4.30 1.84 -17.38
N GLU A 261 4.23 3.13 -17.68
CA GLU A 261 3.51 3.66 -18.84
C GLU A 261 4.52 3.94 -19.97
N GLY A 262 4.48 3.11 -21.01
CA GLY A 262 5.47 3.12 -22.09
C GLY A 262 6.87 2.73 -21.61
N GLN A 263 7.73 3.72 -21.38
CA GLN A 263 9.12 3.53 -20.92
C GLN A 263 9.40 4.18 -19.56
N SER A 264 8.40 4.79 -18.93
CA SER A 264 8.57 5.53 -17.67
C SER A 264 7.56 5.06 -16.64
N TYR A 265 8.02 4.86 -15.40
CA TYR A 265 7.09 4.70 -14.30
C TYR A 265 6.29 5.99 -14.12
N THR A 266 5.01 5.88 -13.77
CA THR A 266 4.12 7.02 -13.57
C THR A 266 3.19 6.68 -12.42
N GLU A 267 2.92 7.65 -11.56
CA GLU A 267 1.85 7.54 -10.58
C GLU A 267 0.51 7.68 -11.29
N LEU A 268 -0.24 6.57 -11.34
CA LEU A 268 -1.54 6.52 -12.01
C LEU A 268 -2.63 7.13 -11.15
N LYS A 269 -2.52 6.96 -9.83
CA LYS A 269 -3.52 7.42 -8.88
C LYS A 269 -2.94 7.52 -7.47
N THR A 270 -3.43 8.52 -6.76
CA THR A 270 -3.20 8.76 -5.34
C THR A 270 -4.57 8.84 -4.66
N ILE A 271 -4.81 8.02 -3.65
CA ILE A 271 -6.10 7.98 -2.93
C ILE A 271 -5.83 8.11 -1.45
N GLN A 272 -6.59 8.93 -0.75
CA GLN A 272 -6.62 8.92 0.72
C GLN A 272 -7.61 7.87 1.19
N LEU A 273 -7.12 6.87 1.91
CA LEU A 273 -7.95 5.82 2.48
C LEU A 273 -8.30 6.19 3.92
N ASN A 274 -9.58 6.09 4.25
CA ASN A 274 -10.08 6.08 5.61
C ASN A 274 -11.05 4.90 5.75
N LEU A 275 -10.61 3.88 6.48
CA LEU A 275 -11.35 2.63 6.61
C LEU A 275 -12.02 2.48 7.98
N ILE A 276 -12.11 3.52 8.81
CA ILE A 276 -12.61 3.41 10.20
C ILE A 276 -14.00 2.77 10.24
N GLU A 277 -14.98 3.39 9.59
CA GLU A 277 -16.36 2.91 9.56
C GLU A 277 -16.47 1.53 8.88
N LEU A 278 -15.69 1.32 7.82
CA LEU A 278 -15.71 0.09 7.07
C LEU A 278 -15.11 -1.09 7.84
N ASN A 279 -13.96 -0.90 8.48
CA ASN A 279 -13.32 -1.91 9.33
C ASN A 279 -14.23 -2.28 10.50
N ASN A 280 -14.85 -1.29 11.15
CA ASN A 280 -15.79 -1.51 12.25
C ASN A 280 -16.96 -2.40 11.81
N TYR A 281 -17.62 -2.02 10.71
CA TYR A 281 -18.74 -2.79 10.18
C TYR A 281 -18.35 -4.19 9.73
N ILE A 282 -17.26 -4.31 8.96
CA ILE A 282 -16.83 -5.59 8.37
C ILE A 282 -16.33 -6.55 9.46
N THR A 283 -15.62 -6.05 10.47
CA THR A 283 -15.19 -6.86 11.62
C THR A 283 -16.38 -7.41 12.39
N GLU A 284 -17.40 -6.57 12.65
CA GLU A 284 -18.62 -7.00 13.32
C GLU A 284 -19.40 -8.03 12.49
N TYR A 285 -19.51 -7.80 11.18
CA TYR A 285 -20.09 -8.75 10.24
C TYR A 285 -19.37 -10.12 10.29
N VAL A 286 -18.03 -10.13 10.27
CA VAL A 286 -17.23 -11.37 10.35
C VAL A 286 -17.45 -12.09 11.68
N LYS A 287 -17.51 -11.36 12.80
CA LYS A 287 -17.81 -11.93 14.13
C LYS A 287 -19.19 -12.57 14.16
N LYS A 288 -20.23 -11.84 13.72
CA LYS A 288 -21.61 -12.33 13.67
C LYS A 288 -21.74 -13.56 12.77
N ILE A 289 -21.20 -13.53 11.56
CA ILE A 289 -21.35 -14.64 10.61
C ILE A 289 -20.63 -15.91 11.06
N ARG A 290 -19.49 -15.79 11.77
CA ARG A 290 -18.78 -16.93 12.36
C ARG A 290 -19.52 -17.50 13.56
N ALA A 291 -20.20 -16.66 14.34
CA ALA A 291 -21.01 -17.09 15.47
C ALA A 291 -22.35 -17.72 15.04
N SER A 292 -22.90 -17.30 13.90
CA SER A 292 -24.14 -17.83 13.33
C SER A 292 -23.96 -19.28 12.85
N LYS A 293 -24.38 -20.23 13.69
CA LYS A 293 -24.56 -21.64 13.31
C LYS A 293 -26.04 -21.94 13.12
N VAL A 294 -26.45 -22.13 11.87
CA VAL A 294 -27.79 -22.65 11.54
C VAL A 294 -27.68 -24.16 11.37
N GLY A 295 -27.76 -24.90 12.48
CA GLY A 295 -27.57 -26.36 12.47
C GLY A 295 -26.19 -26.78 11.95
N SER A 296 -26.14 -27.56 10.87
CA SER A 296 -24.90 -27.99 10.17
C SER A 296 -24.56 -27.16 8.91
N MET A 297 -25.39 -26.17 8.55
CA MET A 297 -25.18 -25.37 7.34
C MET A 297 -24.38 -24.11 7.65
N SER A 298 -23.23 -23.97 7.00
CA SER A 298 -22.45 -22.72 7.00
C SER A 298 -23.14 -21.67 6.12
N LEU A 299 -23.23 -20.42 6.59
CA LEU A 299 -23.68 -19.25 5.81
C LEU A 299 -22.63 -18.83 4.75
N LEU A 300 -22.07 -19.78 4.01
CA LEU A 300 -21.03 -19.57 3.01
C LEU A 300 -21.58 -19.85 1.61
N VAL A 301 -21.10 -19.09 0.64
CA VAL A 301 -21.38 -19.30 -0.77
C VAL A 301 -20.26 -20.12 -1.40
N GLU A 302 -20.63 -21.17 -2.10
CA GLU A 302 -19.71 -21.95 -2.93
C GLU A 302 -19.60 -21.33 -4.33
N LEU A 303 -18.42 -20.89 -4.74
CA LEU A 303 -18.14 -20.39 -6.08
C LEU A 303 -17.12 -21.26 -6.80
N LYS A 304 -17.14 -21.26 -8.14
CA LYS A 304 -16.10 -21.92 -8.95
C LYS A 304 -15.04 -20.90 -9.33
N GLU A 305 -13.81 -21.12 -8.88
CA GLU A 305 -12.66 -20.26 -9.18
C GLU A 305 -11.50 -21.12 -9.67
N GLY A 306 -10.98 -20.84 -10.87
CA GLY A 306 -9.85 -21.59 -11.43
C GLY A 306 -10.06 -23.11 -11.57
N GLY A 307 -11.31 -23.58 -11.63
CA GLY A 307 -11.66 -25.01 -11.66
C GLY A 307 -11.88 -25.66 -10.29
N ALA A 308 -11.62 -24.95 -9.18
CA ALA A 308 -11.88 -25.41 -7.82
C ALA A 308 -13.16 -24.78 -7.23
N THR A 309 -13.81 -25.49 -6.30
CA THR A 309 -14.93 -24.93 -5.53
C THR A 309 -14.37 -24.26 -4.27
N VAL A 310 -14.62 -22.97 -4.12
CA VAL A 310 -14.17 -22.15 -2.98
C VAL A 310 -15.40 -21.71 -2.18
N LYS A 311 -15.30 -21.76 -0.84
CA LYS A 311 -16.34 -21.25 0.06
C LYS A 311 -15.96 -19.84 0.52
N LYS A 312 -16.87 -18.88 0.34
CA LYS A 312 -16.67 -17.47 0.70
C LYS A 312 -17.85 -16.94 1.52
N TYR A 313 -17.61 -15.91 2.34
CA TYR A 313 -18.70 -15.15 2.93
C TYR A 313 -19.55 -14.50 1.82
N PRO A 314 -20.88 -14.40 1.97
CA PRO A 314 -21.75 -13.85 0.93
C PRO A 314 -21.34 -12.44 0.50
N LEU A 315 -20.94 -11.59 1.44
CA LEU A 315 -20.45 -10.24 1.13
C LEU A 315 -19.15 -10.24 0.31
N TRP A 316 -18.21 -11.17 0.57
CA TRP A 316 -16.96 -11.30 -0.21
C TRP A 316 -17.28 -11.78 -1.62
N ALA A 317 -18.12 -12.79 -1.71
CA ALA A 317 -18.60 -13.32 -2.98
C ALA A 317 -19.28 -12.24 -3.83
N LEU A 318 -20.04 -11.33 -3.20
CA LEU A 318 -20.67 -10.19 -3.87
C LEU A 318 -19.62 -9.19 -4.39
N VAL A 319 -18.60 -8.87 -3.59
CA VAL A 319 -17.50 -7.98 -3.99
C VAL A 319 -16.68 -8.57 -5.14
N ASP A 320 -16.41 -9.87 -5.13
CA ASP A 320 -15.69 -10.54 -6.22
C ASP A 320 -16.49 -10.52 -7.54
N ILE A 321 -17.81 -10.69 -7.47
CA ILE A 321 -18.68 -10.58 -8.65
C ILE A 321 -18.72 -9.13 -9.14
N ALA A 322 -18.82 -8.15 -8.24
CA ALA A 322 -18.76 -6.74 -8.60
C ALA A 322 -17.46 -6.38 -9.33
N GLU A 323 -16.31 -6.86 -8.83
CA GLU A 323 -15.02 -6.66 -9.50
C GLU A 323 -15.00 -7.29 -10.90
N LYS A 324 -15.51 -8.53 -11.05
CA LYS A 324 -15.65 -9.19 -12.36
C LYS A 324 -16.54 -8.40 -13.33
N GLU A 325 -17.63 -7.79 -12.86
CA GLU A 325 -18.51 -6.96 -13.69
C GLU A 325 -17.78 -5.70 -14.19
N VAL A 326 -17.06 -5.00 -13.30
CA VAL A 326 -16.29 -3.81 -13.68
C VAL A 326 -15.21 -4.15 -14.72
N TRP A 327 -14.50 -5.27 -14.56
CA TRP A 327 -13.49 -5.72 -15.52
C TRP A 327 -14.04 -6.05 -16.91
N LYS A 328 -15.24 -6.65 -16.98
CA LYS A 328 -15.87 -7.01 -18.27
C LYS A 328 -16.39 -5.78 -19.01
N GLY A 329 -16.69 -4.70 -18.28
CA GLY A 329 -17.36 -3.51 -18.80
C GLY A 329 -18.82 -3.76 -19.16
N VAL A 330 -19.56 -2.69 -19.45
CA VAL A 330 -20.97 -2.77 -19.87
C VAL A 330 -21.03 -3.22 -21.34
N LYS A 331 -21.69 -4.35 -21.62
CA LYS A 331 -22.01 -4.79 -22.99
C LYS A 331 -23.53 -4.99 -23.14
N GLY A 332 -24.15 -4.22 -24.04
CA GLY A 332 -25.59 -4.32 -24.30
C GLY A 332 -26.43 -3.92 -23.08
N ASP A 333 -27.45 -4.73 -22.75
CA ASP A 333 -28.35 -4.54 -21.60
C ASP A 333 -27.80 -5.14 -20.28
N GLU A 334 -26.54 -5.56 -20.23
CA GLU A 334 -25.92 -6.09 -19.01
C GLU A 334 -25.63 -4.96 -18.01
N GLU A 335 -26.56 -4.76 -17.07
CA GLU A 335 -26.42 -3.85 -15.93
C GLU A 335 -25.33 -4.37 -14.96
N MET A 336 -24.44 -3.49 -14.48
CA MET A 336 -23.42 -3.79 -13.45
C MET A 336 -24.06 -3.87 -12.04
N LEU A 337 -25.01 -4.78 -11.88
CA LEU A 337 -25.87 -4.85 -10.70
C LEU A 337 -25.11 -5.15 -9.41
N ALA A 338 -24.17 -6.10 -9.43
CA ALA A 338 -23.38 -6.41 -8.25
C ALA A 338 -22.51 -5.21 -7.85
N TYR A 339 -21.91 -4.52 -8.83
CA TYR A 339 -21.12 -3.33 -8.55
C TYR A 339 -21.94 -2.17 -7.99
N ILE A 340 -23.11 -1.88 -8.56
CA ILE A 340 -24.02 -0.85 -8.03
C ILE A 340 -24.38 -1.16 -6.59
N PHE A 341 -24.69 -2.42 -6.28
CA PHE A 341 -25.03 -2.86 -4.93
C PHE A 341 -23.88 -2.70 -3.94
N VAL A 342 -22.68 -3.15 -4.30
CA VAL A 342 -21.49 -2.98 -3.45
C VAL A 342 -21.20 -1.51 -3.23
N LYS A 343 -21.35 -0.67 -4.25
CA LYS A 343 -21.14 0.77 -4.15
C LYS A 343 -22.14 1.45 -3.22
N ASP A 344 -23.43 1.09 -3.30
CA ASP A 344 -24.46 1.66 -2.42
C ASP A 344 -24.30 1.18 -0.97
N LEU A 345 -23.92 -0.09 -0.78
CA LEU A 345 -23.60 -0.63 0.55
C LEU A 345 -22.36 0.02 1.13
N TYR A 346 -21.29 0.16 0.36
CA TYR A 346 -20.06 0.87 0.75
C TYR A 346 -20.36 2.30 1.22
N ARG A 347 -21.15 3.06 0.43
CA ARG A 347 -21.57 4.42 0.79
C ARG A 347 -22.40 4.46 2.08
N ALA A 348 -23.27 3.48 2.27
CA ALA A 348 -24.09 3.39 3.47
C ALA A 348 -23.25 3.07 4.71
N ILE A 349 -22.31 2.12 4.60
CA ILE A 349 -21.39 1.76 5.68
C ILE A 349 -20.54 2.99 6.07
N ASN A 350 -19.91 3.64 5.09
CA ASN A 350 -19.08 4.82 5.33
C ASN A 350 -19.86 6.05 5.83
N SER A 351 -21.20 6.01 5.85
CA SER A 351 -21.99 7.06 6.49
C SER A 351 -22.04 6.94 8.03
N GLY A 352 -21.66 5.79 8.59
CA GLY A 352 -21.76 5.47 10.02
C GLY A 352 -23.20 5.36 10.56
N LYS A 353 -24.23 5.59 9.72
CA LYS A 353 -25.64 5.65 10.13
C LYS A 353 -26.32 4.31 9.91
N LYS A 354 -26.67 3.62 11.01
CA LYS A 354 -27.36 2.33 11.01
C LYS A 354 -28.63 2.33 10.16
N ASP A 355 -29.43 3.39 10.21
CA ASP A 355 -30.67 3.51 9.43
C ASP A 355 -30.40 3.51 7.92
N ILE A 356 -29.30 4.15 7.47
CA ILE A 356 -28.92 4.18 6.05
C ILE A 356 -28.41 2.80 5.60
N ILE A 357 -27.65 2.11 6.46
CA ILE A 357 -27.19 0.74 6.20
C ILE A 357 -28.39 -0.20 6.05
N GLN A 358 -29.34 -0.14 6.99
CA GLN A 358 -30.60 -0.88 6.95
C GLN A 358 -31.36 -0.61 5.65
N ASP A 359 -31.59 0.66 5.32
CA ASP A 359 -32.30 1.05 4.10
C ASP A 359 -31.62 0.54 2.83
N SER A 360 -30.29 0.62 2.75
CA SER A 360 -29.52 0.10 1.62
C SER A 360 -29.64 -1.41 1.48
N ILE A 361 -29.58 -2.16 2.59
CA ILE A 361 -29.78 -3.62 2.60
C ILE A 361 -31.21 -3.98 2.17
N PHE A 362 -32.24 -3.30 2.70
CA PHE A 362 -33.64 -3.54 2.31
C PHE A 362 -33.88 -3.26 0.82
N ARG A 363 -33.32 -2.17 0.27
CA ARG A 363 -33.41 -1.87 -1.17
C ARG A 363 -32.76 -2.96 -2.01
N LEU A 364 -31.57 -3.42 -1.60
CA LEU A 364 -30.86 -4.52 -2.23
C LEU A 364 -31.68 -5.81 -2.21
N PHE A 365 -32.33 -6.14 -1.11
CA PHE A 365 -33.16 -7.33 -1.01
C PHE A 365 -34.38 -7.24 -1.93
N ARG A 366 -35.02 -6.08 -2.00
CA ARG A 366 -36.15 -5.85 -2.92
C ARG A 366 -35.73 -6.01 -4.39
N GLN A 367 -34.59 -5.44 -4.77
CA GLN A 367 -34.05 -5.56 -6.13
C GLN A 367 -33.57 -7.00 -6.44
N GLY A 368 -32.92 -7.64 -5.47
CA GLY A 368 -32.49 -9.03 -5.54
C GLY A 368 -33.65 -10.00 -5.73
N ARG A 369 -34.78 -9.78 -5.05
CA ARG A 369 -35.99 -10.59 -5.21
C ARG A 369 -36.55 -10.50 -6.63
N ALA A 370 -36.67 -9.28 -7.16
CA ALA A 370 -37.10 -9.06 -8.55
C ALA A 370 -36.16 -9.74 -9.57
N LEU A 371 -34.87 -9.79 -9.27
CA LEU A 371 -33.87 -10.47 -10.09
C LEU A 371 -33.95 -12.00 -10.01
N LEU A 372 -34.28 -12.56 -8.85
CA LEU A 372 -34.45 -13.99 -8.65
C LEU A 372 -35.77 -14.51 -9.24
N GLU A 373 -36.83 -13.71 -9.20
CA GLU A 373 -38.15 -14.02 -9.77
C GLU A 373 -38.22 -13.75 -11.29
N GLY A 374 -37.34 -12.90 -11.83
CA GLY A 374 -37.28 -12.52 -13.24
C GLY A 374 -36.44 -13.44 -14.14
N SER A 375 -36.80 -13.52 -15.43
CA SER A 375 -36.20 -14.47 -16.38
C SER A 375 -34.89 -14.00 -17.05
N SER A 376 -34.46 -12.74 -16.96
CA SER A 376 -33.40 -12.23 -17.87
C SER A 376 -32.28 -11.34 -17.30
N ARG A 377 -32.31 -10.91 -16.03
CA ARG A 377 -31.27 -10.00 -15.50
C ARG A 377 -30.28 -10.72 -14.57
N GLY A 378 -28.98 -10.47 -14.74
CA GLY A 378 -27.89 -10.92 -13.86
C GLY A 378 -27.30 -12.32 -14.15
N SER A 379 -26.01 -12.47 -13.86
CA SER A 379 -25.28 -13.73 -14.07
C SER A 379 -25.73 -14.87 -13.14
N GLY A 380 -25.50 -16.12 -13.55
CA GLY A 380 -25.82 -17.29 -12.71
C GLY A 380 -25.06 -17.33 -11.38
N GLU A 381 -23.80 -16.85 -11.37
CA GLU A 381 -23.01 -16.69 -10.14
C GLU A 381 -23.64 -15.65 -9.21
N PHE A 382 -24.07 -14.51 -9.78
CA PHE A 382 -24.72 -13.45 -9.01
C PHE A 382 -26.03 -13.92 -8.37
N ARG A 383 -26.87 -14.64 -9.13
CA ARG A 383 -28.10 -15.26 -8.59
C ARG A 383 -27.80 -16.25 -7.46
N LYS A 384 -26.69 -16.99 -7.53
CA LYS A 384 -26.28 -17.92 -6.47
C LYS A 384 -25.90 -17.16 -5.20
N VAL A 385 -25.09 -16.10 -5.32
CA VAL A 385 -24.72 -15.23 -4.19
C VAL A 385 -25.95 -14.59 -3.56
N MET A 386 -26.83 -14.01 -4.38
CA MET A 386 -28.03 -13.32 -3.88
C MET A 386 -28.98 -14.23 -3.10
N ARG A 387 -29.13 -15.51 -3.49
CA ARG A 387 -29.96 -16.46 -2.72
C ARG A 387 -29.46 -16.66 -1.30
N THR A 388 -28.14 -16.77 -1.12
CA THR A 388 -27.55 -16.93 0.22
C THR A 388 -27.52 -15.60 0.96
N PHE A 389 -27.22 -14.50 0.26
CA PHE A 389 -27.16 -13.16 0.84
C PHE A 389 -28.51 -12.70 1.41
N MET A 390 -29.61 -13.11 0.77
CA MET A 390 -30.99 -12.77 1.15
C MET A 390 -31.64 -13.75 2.14
N TRP A 391 -30.89 -14.73 2.64
CA TRP A 391 -31.41 -15.64 3.66
C TRP A 391 -31.65 -14.87 4.97
N GLU A 392 -32.74 -15.15 5.68
CA GLU A 392 -33.18 -14.40 6.88
C GLU A 392 -32.10 -14.40 7.97
N GLU A 393 -31.41 -15.52 8.15
CA GLU A 393 -30.33 -15.70 9.09
C GLU A 393 -29.09 -14.87 8.71
N HIS A 394 -28.92 -14.54 7.42
CA HIS A 394 -27.89 -13.62 6.96
C HIS A 394 -28.29 -12.15 7.16
N LEU A 395 -29.59 -11.82 7.12
CA LEU A 395 -30.06 -10.46 7.44
C LEU A 395 -29.71 -10.06 8.87
N GLY A 396 -29.86 -10.97 9.84
CA GLY A 396 -29.46 -10.73 11.23
C GLY A 396 -27.95 -10.56 11.44
N VAL A 397 -27.13 -10.96 10.46
CA VAL A 397 -25.68 -10.77 10.46
C VAL A 397 -25.28 -9.43 9.84
N LEU A 398 -26.04 -8.95 8.85
CA LEU A 398 -25.80 -7.69 8.14
C LEU A 398 -26.28 -6.45 8.92
N LEU A 399 -27.25 -6.60 9.84
CA LEU A 399 -27.77 -5.55 10.72
C LEU A 399 -27.15 -5.67 12.11
#